data_AF-A0A935CG63-F1
#
_entry.id   AF-A0A935CG63-F1
#
_cell.length_a   1.000
_cell.length_b   1.000
_cell.length_c   1.000
_cell.angle_alpha   90.00
_cell.angle_beta   90.00
_cell.angle_gamma   90.00
#
_symmetry.space_group_name_H-M   'P 1'
#
loop_
_entity.id
_entity.type
_entity.pdbx_description
1 polymer ?
#
loop_
_entity_poly.entity_id
_entity_poly.type
_entity_poly.pdbx_seq_one_letter_code
_entity_poly.pdbx_strand_id
1 'polypeptide(L)'
;MDSVDDLLAVQGRSKRTFIVHALAPDSSAGHGIAALINVNDIVMGRFASATLGYDAYDPYAGRGLTRDGLALVLDVCFGPPPDGLGLHRVEASVQPANVRSAGLLRSLGFLREGFSRRLLRLPSLGDEEVDWRDHDRYALLCEDWPGAAESARVAYRAAPLRPVVCVVNGLPGSGKSTLAPRLAVELGVPLLGKDLIKEAVADALDESDQGRLSKELGSGASRALWALLAASPAGGVVETWLPPTRDTAYLVDGLRAAGLDPTRVPEVFCDVPPEVARERDLVRAARGERHPVHRGPVEETEWHESVAPAAYPVGVGPVLRVDTSQSVTDAQVCRLALAIRAAGTPTGSRYSAVI
;
A
#
# COMPACT_ATOMS: atom_id res chain seq x y z
N MET A 1 -5.73 -11.37 30.39
CA MET A 1 -5.67 -9.92 30.22
C MET A 1 -5.47 -9.34 31.59
N ASP A 2 -4.42 -8.56 31.80
CA ASP A 2 -4.16 -7.90 33.09
C ASP A 2 -5.38 -7.05 33.47
N SER A 3 -5.68 -6.94 34.77
CA SER A 3 -6.80 -6.11 35.20
C SER A 3 -6.54 -4.63 34.87
N VAL A 4 -7.59 -3.82 34.78
CA VAL A 4 -7.44 -2.37 34.59
C VAL A 4 -6.59 -1.77 35.72
N ASP A 5 -6.73 -2.29 36.94
CA ASP A 5 -5.94 -1.87 38.10
C ASP A 5 -4.45 -2.19 37.92
N ASP A 6 -4.12 -3.37 37.38
CA ASP A 6 -2.73 -3.76 37.06
C ASP A 6 -2.13 -2.87 35.96
N LEU A 7 -2.92 -2.56 34.92
CA LEU A 7 -2.51 -1.65 33.85
C LEU A 7 -2.25 -0.24 34.39
N LEU A 8 -3.13 0.28 35.25
CA LEU A 8 -2.98 1.60 35.86
C LEU A 8 -1.77 1.68 36.79
N ALA A 9 -1.50 0.62 37.55
CA ALA A 9 -0.38 0.57 38.50
C ALA A 9 1.00 0.68 37.82
N VAL A 10 1.12 0.26 36.56
CA VAL A 10 2.39 0.29 35.82
C VAL A 10 2.54 1.52 34.90
N GLN A 11 1.57 2.43 34.88
CA GLN A 11 1.68 3.66 34.10
C GLN A 11 2.67 4.63 34.76
N GLY A 12 3.52 5.26 33.95
CA GLY A 12 4.56 6.14 34.49
C GLY A 12 5.37 6.84 33.40
N ARG A 13 6.38 7.62 33.78
CA ARG A 13 7.19 8.36 32.81
C ARG A 13 7.84 7.48 31.74
N SER A 14 8.07 6.20 32.05
CA SER A 14 8.66 5.19 31.17
C SER A 14 7.63 4.33 30.42
N LYS A 15 6.33 4.42 30.74
CA LYS A 15 5.28 3.56 30.15
C LYS A 15 3.94 4.28 30.03
N ARG A 16 3.36 4.22 28.83
CA ARG A 16 2.01 4.70 28.51
C ARG A 16 1.23 3.62 27.79
N THR A 17 0.00 3.38 28.23
CA THR A 17 -0.94 2.46 27.60
C THR A 17 -2.13 3.25 27.05
N PHE A 18 -2.49 2.96 25.82
CA PHE A 18 -3.60 3.56 25.09
C PHE A 18 -4.59 2.46 24.71
N ILE A 19 -5.88 2.71 24.96
CA ILE A 19 -6.97 1.83 24.55
C ILE A 19 -7.68 2.51 23.38
N VAL A 20 -7.77 1.82 22.26
CA VAL A 20 -8.41 2.34 21.04
C VAL A 20 -9.85 1.89 21.03
N HIS A 21 -10.77 2.85 21.20
CA HIS A 21 -12.21 2.60 21.15
C HIS A 21 -12.77 2.87 19.74
N ALA A 22 -13.58 1.93 19.24
CA ALA A 22 -14.39 2.14 18.05
C ALA A 22 -15.54 3.12 18.37
N LEU A 23 -15.70 4.16 17.56
CA LEU A 23 -16.72 5.21 17.79
C LEU A 23 -18.16 4.76 17.48
N ALA A 24 -18.32 3.75 16.63
CA ALA A 24 -19.61 3.15 16.28
C ALA A 24 -19.50 1.62 16.31
N PRO A 25 -19.40 1.01 17.50
CA PRO A 25 -19.31 -0.45 17.62
C PRO A 25 -20.64 -1.10 17.23
N ASP A 26 -20.60 -2.17 16.44
CA ASP A 26 -21.79 -2.98 16.14
C ASP A 26 -22.44 -3.48 17.43
N SER A 27 -23.70 -3.11 17.64
CA SER A 27 -24.47 -3.36 18.87
C SER A 27 -24.72 -4.85 19.16
N SER A 28 -24.44 -5.75 18.22
CA SER A 28 -24.72 -7.18 18.33
C SER A 28 -23.52 -8.06 18.68
N ALA A 29 -22.27 -7.55 18.75
CA ALA A 29 -21.11 -8.41 19.02
C ALA A 29 -19.84 -7.76 19.63
N GLY A 30 -19.66 -6.44 19.62
CA GLY A 30 -18.35 -5.85 19.86
C GLY A 30 -18.20 -5.15 21.21
N HIS A 31 -17.18 -5.52 22.00
CA HIS A 31 -16.81 -4.87 23.26
C HIS A 31 -16.24 -3.45 23.10
N GLY A 32 -16.30 -2.86 21.90
CA GLY A 32 -15.88 -1.49 21.60
C GLY A 32 -14.38 -1.25 21.56
N ILE A 33 -13.55 -2.19 22.02
CA ILE A 33 -12.09 -2.03 22.09
C ILE A 33 -11.46 -2.65 20.85
N ALA A 34 -10.91 -1.81 19.97
CA ALA A 34 -10.28 -2.28 18.74
C ALA A 34 -8.82 -2.71 18.94
N ALA A 35 -8.10 -2.03 19.83
CA ALA A 35 -6.70 -2.30 20.10
C ALA A 35 -6.25 -1.81 21.47
N LEU A 36 -5.17 -2.43 21.97
CA LEU A 36 -4.37 -1.94 23.09
C LEU A 36 -2.99 -1.60 22.55
N ILE A 37 -2.47 -0.42 22.86
CA ILE A 37 -1.16 0.04 22.39
C ILE A 37 -0.35 0.50 23.59
N ASN A 38 0.85 -0.06 23.74
CA ASN A 38 1.78 0.24 24.81
C ASN A 38 3.01 0.94 24.23
N VAL A 39 3.32 2.12 24.76
CA VAL A 39 4.59 2.82 24.58
C VAL A 39 5.44 2.53 25.83
N ASN A 40 6.40 1.64 25.70
CA ASN A 40 7.28 1.17 26.77
C ASN A 40 8.68 1.78 26.62
N ASP A 41 9.48 1.64 27.68
CA ASP A 41 10.89 2.04 27.70
C ASP A 41 11.10 3.47 27.19
N ILE A 42 10.19 4.37 27.59
CA ILE A 42 10.27 5.79 27.22
C ILE A 42 11.49 6.40 27.92
N VAL A 43 12.47 6.82 27.13
CA VAL A 43 13.71 7.40 27.60
C VAL A 43 13.96 8.72 26.87
N MET A 44 13.95 9.80 27.63
CA MET A 44 14.13 11.18 27.13
C MET A 44 15.62 11.58 27.06
N GLY A 45 15.88 12.87 26.82
CA GLY A 45 17.24 13.40 26.72
C GLY A 45 17.85 13.11 25.36
N ARG A 46 19.10 12.64 25.32
CA ARG A 46 19.83 12.39 24.05
C ARG A 46 19.32 11.18 23.28
N PHE A 47 18.50 10.32 23.90
CA PHE A 47 17.94 9.15 23.25
C PHE A 47 16.56 9.44 22.66
N ALA A 48 15.68 10.08 23.43
CA ALA A 48 14.33 10.51 23.02
C ALA A 48 13.59 9.42 22.22
N SER A 49 13.55 8.21 22.78
CA SER A 49 13.05 7.01 22.11
C SER A 49 12.16 6.16 23.02
N ALA A 50 11.35 5.30 22.41
CA ALA A 50 10.49 4.35 23.09
C ALA A 50 10.23 3.10 22.22
N THR A 51 9.74 2.02 22.84
CA THR A 51 9.34 0.78 22.16
C THR A 51 7.83 0.62 22.19
N LEU A 52 7.21 0.38 21.04
CA LEU A 52 5.79 0.04 20.89
C LEU A 52 5.55 -1.46 21.00
N GLY A 53 4.48 -1.82 21.70
CA GLY A 53 3.79 -3.10 21.59
C GLY A 53 2.30 -2.86 21.38
N TYR A 54 1.61 -3.71 20.63
CA TYR A 54 0.19 -3.54 20.37
C TYR A 54 -0.53 -4.86 20.11
N ASP A 55 -1.78 -4.90 20.53
CA ASP A 55 -2.70 -6.02 20.34
C ASP A 55 -3.94 -5.54 19.59
N ALA A 56 -4.44 -6.34 18.64
CA ALA A 56 -5.69 -6.11 17.96
C ALA A 56 -6.73 -7.11 18.47
N TYR A 57 -7.96 -6.64 18.73
CA TYR A 57 -9.02 -7.50 19.30
C TYR A 57 -10.14 -7.75 18.30
N ASP A 58 -10.63 -8.99 18.28
CA ASP A 58 -11.85 -9.35 17.56
C ASP A 58 -13.08 -8.72 18.23
N PRO A 59 -14.11 -8.29 17.47
CA PRO A 59 -14.30 -8.48 16.03
C PRO A 59 -13.70 -7.36 15.15
N TYR A 60 -12.84 -6.50 15.70
CA TYR A 60 -12.32 -5.30 15.05
C TYR A 60 -11.00 -5.52 14.29
N ALA A 61 -10.29 -6.61 14.61
CA ALA A 61 -9.05 -6.97 13.96
C ALA A 61 -9.22 -7.08 12.43
N GLY A 62 -8.23 -6.59 11.68
CA GLY A 62 -8.25 -6.62 10.20
C GLY A 62 -9.12 -5.55 9.52
N ARG A 63 -9.81 -4.67 10.26
CA ARG A 63 -10.66 -3.60 9.71
C ARG A 63 -9.97 -2.24 9.58
N GLY A 64 -8.66 -2.17 9.78
CA GLY A 64 -7.88 -0.92 9.77
C GLY A 64 -7.88 -0.13 11.08
N LEU A 65 -8.76 -0.45 12.05
CA LEU A 65 -8.89 0.30 13.30
C LEU A 65 -7.62 0.31 14.17
N THR A 66 -6.86 -0.79 14.20
CA THR A 66 -5.56 -0.84 14.90
C THR A 66 -4.54 0.11 14.26
N ARG A 67 -4.57 0.27 12.93
CA ARG A 67 -3.71 1.20 12.20
C ARG A 67 -4.04 2.64 12.57
N ASP A 68 -5.31 2.98 12.58
CA ASP A 68 -5.77 4.32 12.94
C ASP A 68 -5.43 4.65 14.40
N GLY A 69 -5.63 3.69 15.30
CA GLY A 69 -5.22 3.79 16.70
C GLY A 69 -3.70 4.02 16.86
N LEU A 70 -2.87 3.28 16.13
CA LEU A 70 -1.42 3.48 16.13
C LEU A 70 -1.03 4.86 15.60
N ALA A 71 -1.69 5.35 14.55
CA ALA A 71 -1.44 6.71 14.04
C ALA A 71 -1.70 7.77 15.12
N LEU A 72 -2.82 7.68 15.85
CA LEU A 72 -3.13 8.59 16.96
C LEU A 72 -2.08 8.53 18.08
N VAL A 73 -1.62 7.33 18.42
CA VAL A 73 -0.57 7.16 19.44
C VAL A 73 0.76 7.74 18.97
N LEU A 74 1.10 7.60 17.68
CA LEU A 74 2.31 8.18 17.11
C LEU A 74 2.28 9.71 17.10
N ASP A 75 1.12 10.32 16.85
CA ASP A 75 0.93 11.77 17.01
C ASP A 75 1.25 12.21 18.44
N VAL A 76 0.83 11.44 19.45
CA VAL A 76 1.18 11.70 20.86
C VAL A 76 2.67 11.47 21.12
N CYS A 77 3.26 10.40 20.58
CA CYS A 77 4.68 10.09 20.77
C CYS A 77 5.59 11.22 20.25
N PHE A 78 5.34 11.69 19.03
CA PHE A 78 6.18 12.69 18.36
C PHE A 78 5.75 14.12 18.65
N GLY A 79 4.51 14.34 19.11
CA GLY A 79 4.00 15.66 19.45
C GLY A 79 4.86 16.35 20.51
N PRO A 80 5.06 17.69 20.40
CA PRO A 80 5.87 18.42 21.36
C PRO A 80 5.19 18.46 22.74
N PRO A 81 5.97 18.47 23.84
CA PRO A 81 5.43 18.71 25.17
C PRO A 81 4.76 20.09 25.27
N PRO A 82 3.71 20.26 26.08
CA PRO A 82 3.16 19.28 27.02
C PRO A 82 2.15 18.30 26.42
N ASP A 83 1.67 18.55 25.20
CA ASP A 83 0.55 17.80 24.59
C ASP A 83 0.97 16.43 24.04
N GLY A 84 2.25 16.27 23.68
CA GLY A 84 2.86 14.99 23.33
C GLY A 84 4.10 14.66 24.16
N LEU A 85 4.76 13.54 23.82
CA LEU A 85 5.92 13.02 24.55
C LEU A 85 7.24 13.65 24.08
N GLY A 86 7.29 14.28 22.90
CA GLY A 86 8.49 14.87 22.33
C GLY A 86 9.57 13.86 21.99
N LEU A 87 9.17 12.64 21.61
CA LEU A 87 10.11 11.61 21.16
C LEU A 87 10.64 11.98 19.77
N HIS A 88 11.89 11.61 19.52
CA HIS A 88 12.50 11.64 18.19
C HIS A 88 12.30 10.29 17.48
N ARG A 89 12.17 9.20 18.24
CA ARG A 89 12.15 7.85 17.67
C ARG A 89 11.17 6.94 18.38
N VAL A 90 10.58 6.04 17.62
CA VAL A 90 9.78 4.94 18.16
C VAL A 90 10.16 3.64 17.45
N GLU A 91 10.33 2.57 18.20
CA GLU A 91 10.70 1.24 17.70
C GLU A 91 9.58 0.23 17.92
N ALA A 92 9.51 -0.81 17.10
CA ALA A 92 8.63 -1.95 17.31
C ALA A 92 9.33 -3.23 16.86
N SER A 93 9.20 -4.30 17.63
CA SER A 93 9.78 -5.61 17.33
C SER A 93 8.69 -6.60 16.95
N VAL A 94 8.85 -7.31 15.83
CA VAL A 94 7.84 -8.23 15.28
C VAL A 94 8.47 -9.57 14.93
N GLN A 95 7.84 -10.69 15.31
CA GLN A 95 8.31 -12.01 14.87
C GLN A 95 8.34 -12.08 13.33
N PRO A 96 9.39 -12.61 12.68
CA PRO A 96 9.50 -12.62 11.22
C PRO A 96 8.30 -13.26 10.49
N ALA A 97 7.67 -14.27 11.11
CA ALA A 97 6.50 -14.94 10.57
C ALA A 97 5.20 -14.11 10.67
N ASN A 98 5.17 -13.07 11.50
CA ASN A 98 3.99 -12.20 11.69
C ASN A 98 3.92 -11.12 10.60
N VAL A 99 3.66 -11.56 9.38
CA VAL A 99 3.57 -10.71 8.18
C VAL A 99 2.51 -9.60 8.30
N ARG A 100 1.45 -9.83 9.08
CA ARG A 100 0.37 -8.86 9.31
C ARG A 100 0.85 -7.67 10.13
N SER A 101 1.50 -7.92 11.27
CA SER A 101 2.07 -6.88 12.12
C SER A 101 3.21 -6.14 11.41
N ALA A 102 4.05 -6.86 10.66
CA ALA A 102 5.09 -6.25 9.84
C ALA A 102 4.51 -5.34 8.74
N GLY A 103 3.45 -5.76 8.06
CA GLY A 103 2.75 -4.95 7.06
C GLY A 103 2.08 -3.71 7.65
N LEU A 104 1.50 -3.84 8.85
CA LEU A 104 0.91 -2.72 9.60
C LEU A 104 1.95 -1.64 9.88
N LEU A 105 3.12 -2.00 10.42
CA LEU A 105 4.21 -1.06 10.69
C LEU A 105 4.69 -0.36 9.41
N ARG A 106 4.94 -1.12 8.33
CA ARG A 106 5.32 -0.53 7.03
C ARG A 106 4.27 0.43 6.50
N SER A 107 2.98 0.14 6.69
CA SER A 107 1.88 1.03 6.26
C SER A 107 1.81 2.38 7.01
N LEU A 108 2.51 2.48 8.15
CA LEU A 108 2.66 3.67 8.98
C LEU A 108 4.02 4.36 8.76
N GLY A 109 4.85 3.86 7.84
CA GLY A 109 6.14 4.44 7.51
C GLY A 109 7.33 3.89 8.30
N PHE A 110 7.14 2.87 9.15
CA PHE A 110 8.26 2.25 9.85
C PHE A 110 9.18 1.52 8.87
N LEU A 111 10.49 1.70 9.07
CA LEU A 111 11.54 1.03 8.32
C LEU A 111 12.12 -0.13 9.11
N ARG A 112 12.40 -1.26 8.45
CA ARG A 112 13.10 -2.39 9.07
C ARG A 112 14.59 -2.08 9.14
N GLU A 113 15.13 -1.96 10.35
CA GLU A 113 16.53 -1.59 10.58
C GLU A 113 17.39 -2.74 11.09
N GLY A 114 16.78 -3.83 11.56
CA GLY A 114 17.57 -4.96 12.05
C GLY A 114 16.80 -6.20 12.43
N PHE A 115 17.53 -7.13 13.02
CA PHE A 115 17.05 -8.42 13.46
C PHE A 115 17.68 -8.78 14.81
N SER A 116 16.87 -9.30 15.71
CA SER A 116 17.29 -9.73 17.04
C SER A 116 16.97 -11.20 17.22
N ARG A 117 18.02 -12.02 17.37
CA ARG A 117 17.85 -13.43 17.71
C ARG A 117 17.37 -13.57 19.15
N ARG A 118 16.36 -14.42 19.37
CA ARG A 118 15.85 -14.82 20.69
C ARG A 118 15.56 -13.62 21.60
N LEU A 119 14.89 -12.60 21.05
CA LEU A 119 14.68 -11.30 21.70
C LEU A 119 13.67 -11.38 22.85
N LEU A 120 12.51 -12.00 22.61
CA LEU A 120 11.40 -12.00 23.55
C LEU A 120 10.92 -13.44 23.79
N ARG A 121 10.56 -13.75 25.04
CA ARG A 121 9.98 -15.05 25.42
C ARG A 121 8.45 -14.99 25.33
N LEU A 122 7.90 -15.49 24.23
CA LEU A 122 6.46 -15.48 23.95
C LEU A 122 6.07 -16.64 23.00
N PRO A 123 4.77 -16.96 22.83
CA PRO A 123 4.37 -18.01 21.89
C PRO A 123 4.76 -17.68 20.45
N SER A 124 4.98 -18.72 19.64
CA SER A 124 5.10 -18.53 18.18
C SER A 124 3.71 -18.21 17.60
N LEU A 125 3.68 -17.63 16.40
CA LEU A 125 2.41 -17.39 15.73
C LEU A 125 1.70 -18.74 15.45
N GLY A 126 0.54 -18.97 16.07
CA GLY A 126 -0.26 -20.19 15.89
C GLY A 126 0.20 -21.40 16.71
N ASP A 127 1.11 -21.21 17.68
CA ASP A 127 1.56 -22.24 18.61
C ASP A 127 1.38 -21.72 20.05
N GLU A 128 1.02 -22.59 20.98
CA GLU A 128 0.92 -22.25 22.40
C GLU A 128 2.28 -22.35 23.12
N GLU A 129 3.30 -22.97 22.50
CA GLU A 129 4.62 -23.12 23.11
C GLU A 129 5.33 -21.76 23.26
N VAL A 130 5.65 -21.42 24.50
CA VAL A 130 6.39 -20.20 24.87
C VAL A 130 7.90 -20.47 24.93
N ASP A 131 8.64 -19.89 23.99
CA ASP A 131 10.12 -19.87 23.99
C ASP A 131 10.63 -18.49 23.56
N TRP A 132 11.95 -18.29 23.60
CA TRP A 132 12.61 -17.11 23.08
C TRP A 132 12.55 -17.05 21.55
N ARG A 133 11.83 -16.08 21.02
CA ARG A 133 11.57 -15.92 19.59
C ARG A 133 12.41 -14.80 18.98
N ASP A 134 12.81 -15.03 17.74
CA ASP A 134 13.48 -14.04 16.90
C ASP A 134 12.51 -12.92 16.49
N HIS A 135 13.03 -11.70 16.34
CA HIS A 135 12.23 -10.53 15.96
C HIS A 135 12.97 -9.64 14.97
N ASP A 136 12.26 -9.21 13.92
CA ASP A 136 12.65 -8.06 13.11
C ASP A 136 12.38 -6.76 13.89
N ARG A 137 13.32 -5.82 13.84
CA ARG A 137 13.20 -4.51 14.48
C ARG A 137 12.88 -3.46 13.43
N TYR A 138 11.80 -2.74 13.70
CA TYR A 138 11.30 -1.64 12.91
C TYR A 138 11.42 -0.34 13.69
N ALA A 139 11.66 0.77 13.00
CA ALA A 139 11.70 2.08 13.62
C ALA A 139 11.06 3.15 12.75
N LEU A 140 10.57 4.19 13.41
CA LEU A 140 10.05 5.40 12.80
C LEU A 140 10.65 6.60 13.53
N LEU A 141 11.16 7.56 12.76
CA LEU A 141 11.66 8.84 13.26
C LEU A 141 10.56 9.90 13.20
N CYS A 142 10.67 10.93 14.04
CA CYS A 142 9.67 12.00 14.06
C CYS A 142 9.68 12.79 12.73
N GLU A 143 10.83 12.93 12.07
CA GLU A 143 10.97 13.62 10.79
C GLU A 143 10.26 12.89 9.64
N ASP A 144 10.13 11.57 9.77
CA ASP A 144 9.44 10.71 8.79
C ASP A 144 7.93 10.65 9.07
N TRP A 145 7.47 11.20 10.21
CA TRP A 145 6.06 11.18 10.58
C TRP A 145 5.32 12.45 10.11
N PRO A 146 4.27 12.33 9.28
CA PRO A 146 3.56 13.48 8.72
C PRO A 146 2.99 14.44 9.78
N GLY A 147 2.59 13.92 10.95
CA GLY A 147 2.04 14.73 12.04
C GLY A 147 3.07 15.63 12.73
N ALA A 148 4.37 15.31 12.73
CA ALA A 148 5.36 16.05 13.52
C ALA A 148 5.58 17.50 13.03
N ALA A 149 5.37 17.77 11.73
CA ALA A 149 5.44 19.11 11.16
C ALA A 149 4.12 19.90 11.25
N GLU A 150 2.99 19.21 11.44
CA GLU A 150 1.63 19.77 11.40
C GLU A 150 0.98 19.90 12.81
N SER A 151 1.50 19.19 13.82
CA SER A 151 1.05 19.18 15.23
C SER A 151 1.14 20.51 15.98
N ALA A 152 1.63 21.59 15.36
CA ALA A 152 1.48 22.93 15.93
C ALA A 152 0.06 23.51 15.74
N ARG A 153 -0.75 22.98 14.81
CA ARG A 153 -2.12 23.46 14.56
C ARG A 153 -2.97 22.35 13.93
N VAL A 154 -3.95 21.83 14.68
CA VAL A 154 -5.31 21.41 14.24
C VAL A 154 -5.77 20.17 14.99
N ALA A 155 -6.86 20.34 15.75
CA ALA A 155 -7.68 19.26 16.30
C ALA A 155 -8.19 18.35 15.17
N TYR A 156 -7.93 17.05 15.31
CA TYR A 156 -8.26 16.02 14.32
C TYR A 156 -9.78 15.88 14.10
N ARG A 157 -10.23 16.12 12.87
CA ARG A 157 -11.45 15.50 12.33
C ARG A 157 -11.02 14.23 11.59
N ALA A 158 -11.70 13.12 11.87
CA ALA A 158 -11.56 11.86 11.12
C ALA A 158 -11.65 12.11 9.62
N ALA A 159 -10.51 12.06 8.93
CA ALA A 159 -10.51 11.98 7.47
C ALA A 159 -10.91 10.55 7.09
N PRO A 160 -11.87 10.35 6.18
CA PRO A 160 -12.18 9.01 5.68
C PRO A 160 -10.91 8.36 5.13
N LEU A 161 -10.69 7.08 5.44
CA LEU A 161 -9.60 6.27 4.87
C LEU A 161 -9.58 6.49 3.36
N ARG A 162 -8.47 7.04 2.85
CA ARG A 162 -8.36 7.41 1.45
C ARG A 162 -7.77 6.22 0.68
N PRO A 163 -8.41 5.75 -0.40
CA PRO A 163 -7.87 4.66 -1.20
C PRO A 163 -6.56 5.10 -1.85
N VAL A 164 -5.55 4.25 -1.77
CA VAL A 164 -4.25 4.46 -2.43
C VAL A 164 -4.34 3.84 -3.83
N VAL A 165 -4.28 4.68 -4.86
CA VAL A 165 -4.48 4.25 -6.25
C VAL A 165 -3.36 4.79 -7.12
N CYS A 166 -2.83 3.95 -8.01
CA CYS A 166 -1.99 4.37 -9.12
C CYS A 166 -2.23 3.48 -10.34
N VAL A 167 -1.85 3.98 -11.51
CA VAL A 167 -1.90 3.26 -12.78
C VAL A 167 -0.48 2.99 -13.24
N VAL A 168 -0.09 1.73 -13.40
CA VAL A 168 1.18 1.32 -13.99
C VAL A 168 0.96 1.08 -15.48
N ASN A 169 1.52 1.95 -16.30
CA ASN A 169 1.38 1.98 -17.75
C ASN A 169 2.75 1.84 -18.44
N GLY A 170 2.75 1.39 -19.69
CA GLY A 170 3.95 1.26 -20.53
C GLY A 170 3.76 0.22 -21.63
N LEU A 171 4.61 0.29 -22.66
CA LEU A 171 4.56 -0.62 -23.81
C LEU A 171 4.53 -2.10 -23.40
N PRO A 172 3.98 -3.01 -24.22
CA PRO A 172 4.30 -4.44 -24.11
C PRO A 172 5.83 -4.64 -24.07
N GLY A 173 6.32 -5.44 -23.12
CA GLY A 173 7.76 -5.62 -22.90
C GLY A 173 8.46 -4.52 -22.07
N SER A 174 7.76 -3.47 -21.64
CA SER A 174 8.34 -2.38 -20.83
C SER A 174 8.67 -2.73 -19.38
N GLY A 175 8.28 -3.91 -18.88
CA GLY A 175 8.53 -4.31 -17.49
C GLY A 175 7.45 -3.92 -16.49
N LYS A 176 6.33 -3.33 -16.95
CA LYS A 176 5.13 -3.05 -16.12
C LYS A 176 4.65 -4.25 -15.29
N SER A 177 4.62 -5.45 -15.89
CA SER A 177 4.19 -6.69 -15.24
C SER A 177 5.18 -7.19 -14.18
N THR A 178 6.41 -6.65 -14.15
CA THR A 178 7.41 -6.90 -13.11
C THR A 178 7.36 -5.84 -12.01
N LEU A 179 7.14 -4.57 -12.39
CA LEU A 179 7.10 -3.44 -11.45
C LEU A 179 5.80 -3.41 -10.63
N ALA A 180 4.64 -3.60 -11.28
CA ALA A 180 3.34 -3.44 -10.64
C ALA A 180 3.11 -4.38 -9.43
N PRO A 181 3.47 -5.68 -9.46
CA PRO A 181 3.34 -6.54 -8.28
C PRO A 181 4.19 -6.08 -7.09
N ARG A 182 5.43 -5.67 -7.34
CA ARG A 182 6.33 -5.16 -6.29
C ARG A 182 5.80 -3.88 -5.67
N LEU A 183 5.28 -2.99 -6.53
CA LEU A 183 4.67 -1.75 -6.09
C LEU A 183 3.37 -1.97 -5.29
N ALA A 184 2.54 -2.94 -5.68
CA ALA A 184 1.33 -3.31 -4.95
C ALA A 184 1.65 -3.83 -3.54
N VAL A 185 2.68 -4.68 -3.41
CA VAL A 185 3.19 -5.17 -2.11
C VAL A 185 3.68 -4.02 -1.24
N GLU A 186 4.48 -3.10 -1.80
CA GLU A 186 5.02 -1.95 -1.08
C GLU A 186 3.92 -0.97 -0.63
N LEU A 187 2.90 -0.76 -1.46
CA LEU A 187 1.76 0.09 -1.14
C LEU A 187 0.76 -0.58 -0.19
N GLY A 188 0.80 -1.90 -0.05
CA GLY A 188 -0.15 -2.66 0.75
C GLY A 188 -1.57 -2.66 0.18
N VAL A 189 -1.69 -2.63 -1.16
CA VAL A 189 -2.97 -2.60 -1.88
C VAL A 189 -3.01 -3.71 -2.94
N PRO A 190 -4.19 -4.16 -3.39
CA PRO A 190 -4.28 -5.20 -4.41
C PRO A 190 -3.70 -4.76 -5.76
N LEU A 191 -3.14 -5.72 -6.50
CA LEU A 191 -2.80 -5.58 -7.91
C LEU A 191 -4.03 -5.92 -8.77
N LEU A 192 -4.41 -5.01 -9.66
CA LEU A 192 -5.52 -5.15 -10.58
C LEU A 192 -4.99 -5.06 -12.02
N GLY A 193 -4.64 -6.21 -12.59
CA GLY A 193 -4.12 -6.33 -13.96
C GLY A 193 -5.20 -6.74 -14.95
N LYS A 194 -5.29 -6.06 -16.10
CA LYS A 194 -6.25 -6.44 -17.16
C LYS A 194 -5.94 -7.84 -17.70
N ASP A 195 -4.67 -8.11 -17.97
CA ASP A 195 -4.23 -9.40 -18.50
C ASP A 195 -4.41 -10.51 -17.45
N LEU A 196 -4.12 -10.22 -16.17
CA LEU A 196 -4.36 -11.14 -15.06
C LEU A 196 -5.83 -11.61 -14.99
N ILE A 197 -6.79 -10.67 -15.07
CA ILE A 197 -8.21 -11.01 -15.05
C ILE A 197 -8.61 -11.79 -16.31
N LYS A 198 -8.10 -11.37 -17.48
CA LYS A 198 -8.41 -12.02 -18.75
C LYS A 198 -7.91 -13.48 -18.77
N GLU A 199 -6.70 -13.71 -18.31
CA GLU A 199 -6.07 -15.05 -18.21
C GLU A 199 -6.84 -15.93 -17.23
N ALA A 200 -7.11 -15.43 -16.02
CA ALA A 200 -7.86 -16.19 -15.01
C ALA A 200 -9.26 -16.60 -15.47
N VAL A 201 -9.95 -15.76 -16.25
CA VAL A 201 -11.26 -16.13 -16.82
C VAL A 201 -11.10 -17.09 -18.00
N ALA A 202 -10.04 -16.96 -18.79
CA ALA A 202 -9.77 -17.86 -19.91
C ALA A 202 -9.45 -19.28 -19.45
N ASP A 203 -8.72 -19.44 -18.35
CA ASP A 203 -8.41 -20.74 -17.73
C ASP A 203 -9.65 -21.51 -17.27
N ALA A 204 -10.76 -20.80 -17.05
CA ALA A 204 -12.05 -21.41 -16.71
C ALA A 204 -12.88 -21.83 -17.94
N LEU A 205 -12.37 -21.61 -19.15
CA LEU A 205 -13.04 -21.91 -20.43
C LEU A 205 -12.27 -22.95 -21.24
N ASP A 206 -13.02 -23.70 -22.06
CA ASP A 206 -12.45 -24.64 -23.02
C ASP A 206 -11.54 -23.92 -24.04
N GLU A 207 -10.43 -24.56 -24.44
CA GLU A 207 -9.44 -23.99 -25.36
C GLU A 207 -10.04 -23.51 -26.69
N SER A 208 -11.06 -24.21 -27.20
CA SER A 208 -11.80 -23.86 -28.42
C SER A 208 -12.54 -22.52 -28.30
N ASP A 209 -12.94 -22.13 -27.09
CA ASP A 209 -13.66 -20.90 -26.79
C ASP A 209 -12.75 -19.73 -26.43
N GLN A 210 -11.56 -20.00 -25.86
CA GLN A 210 -10.60 -18.95 -25.50
C GLN A 210 -10.21 -18.05 -26.69
N GLY A 211 -9.94 -18.66 -27.85
CA GLY A 211 -9.61 -17.94 -29.09
C GLY A 211 -10.81 -17.17 -29.66
N ARG A 212 -11.99 -17.82 -29.68
CA ARG A 212 -13.25 -17.24 -30.20
C ARG A 212 -13.72 -16.04 -29.37
N LEU A 213 -13.58 -16.12 -28.05
CA LEU A 213 -14.07 -15.12 -27.10
C LEU A 213 -13.00 -14.11 -26.64
N SER A 214 -11.76 -14.19 -27.14
CA SER A 214 -10.63 -13.35 -26.67
C SER A 214 -10.94 -11.84 -26.61
N LYS A 215 -11.71 -11.32 -27.58
CA LYS A 215 -12.14 -9.91 -27.61
C LYS A 215 -13.16 -9.59 -26.51
N GLU A 216 -14.15 -10.47 -26.32
CA GLU A 216 -15.19 -10.34 -25.29
C GLU A 216 -14.59 -10.48 -23.89
N LEU A 217 -13.65 -11.43 -23.71
CA LEU A 217 -12.85 -11.60 -22.50
C LEU A 217 -12.05 -10.33 -22.18
N GLY A 218 -11.42 -9.71 -23.18
CA GLY A 218 -10.70 -8.46 -22.99
C GLY A 218 -11.61 -7.29 -22.54
N SER A 219 -12.81 -7.20 -23.11
CA SER A 219 -13.83 -6.22 -22.69
C SER A 219 -14.36 -6.49 -21.28
N GLY A 220 -14.66 -7.75 -20.98
CA GLY A 220 -15.11 -8.21 -19.66
C GLY A 220 -14.07 -7.94 -18.58
N ALA A 221 -12.81 -8.29 -18.83
CA ALA A 221 -11.69 -8.03 -17.92
C ALA A 221 -11.52 -6.53 -17.63
N SER A 222 -11.70 -5.68 -18.64
CA SER A 222 -11.63 -4.23 -18.49
C SER A 222 -12.74 -3.70 -17.57
N ARG A 223 -13.98 -4.20 -17.72
CA ARG A 223 -15.11 -3.83 -16.83
C ARG A 223 -14.91 -4.35 -15.41
N ALA A 224 -14.44 -5.58 -15.27
CA ALA A 224 -14.16 -6.19 -13.98
C ALA A 224 -13.07 -5.43 -13.21
N LEU A 225 -12.01 -4.98 -13.90
CA LEU A 225 -10.93 -4.21 -13.32
C LEU A 225 -11.44 -2.95 -12.60
N TRP A 226 -12.28 -2.15 -13.26
CA TRP A 226 -12.82 -0.92 -12.67
C TRP A 226 -13.82 -1.21 -11.55
N ALA A 227 -14.64 -2.25 -11.69
CA ALA A 227 -15.56 -2.66 -10.63
C ALA A 227 -14.83 -3.14 -9.37
N LEU A 228 -13.74 -3.89 -9.52
CA LEU A 228 -12.89 -4.34 -8.41
C LEU A 228 -12.19 -3.15 -7.73
N LEU A 229 -11.69 -2.18 -8.51
CA LEU A 229 -11.11 -0.96 -7.94
C LEU A 229 -12.15 -0.17 -7.14
N ALA A 230 -13.35 0.00 -7.68
CA ALA A 230 -14.46 0.69 -7.01
C ALA A 230 -14.86 0.01 -5.69
N ALA A 231 -14.80 -1.32 -5.63
CA ALA A 231 -15.13 -2.12 -4.45
C ALA A 231 -13.98 -2.20 -3.43
N SER A 232 -12.79 -1.69 -3.75
CA SER A 232 -11.61 -1.78 -2.88
C SER A 232 -11.47 -0.53 -1.99
N PRO A 233 -11.80 -0.60 -0.69
CA PRO A 233 -11.65 0.54 0.21
C PRO A 233 -10.19 0.96 0.44
N ALA A 234 -9.24 0.05 0.20
CA ALA A 234 -7.81 0.33 0.30
C ALA A 234 -7.24 0.98 -0.99
N GLY A 235 -7.97 0.92 -2.11
CA GLY A 235 -7.47 1.29 -3.44
C GLY A 235 -6.83 0.11 -4.18
N GLY A 236 -5.88 0.39 -5.08
CA GLY A 236 -5.24 -0.64 -5.90
C GLY A 236 -4.22 -0.11 -6.90
N VAL A 237 -3.30 -0.97 -7.29
CA VAL A 237 -2.38 -0.75 -8.42
C VAL A 237 -3.04 -1.29 -9.68
N VAL A 238 -3.42 -0.41 -10.59
CA VAL A 238 -3.99 -0.79 -11.90
C VAL A 238 -2.87 -1.01 -12.89
N GLU A 239 -2.71 -2.22 -13.44
CA GLU A 239 -1.69 -2.53 -14.44
C GLU A 239 -2.33 -2.77 -15.81
N THR A 240 -2.02 -1.91 -16.78
CA THR A 240 -2.52 -2.04 -18.15
C THR A 240 -1.76 -1.14 -19.13
N TRP A 241 -1.66 -1.56 -20.40
CA TRP A 241 -1.15 -0.72 -21.47
C TRP A 241 -2.26 0.17 -22.03
N LEU A 242 -2.03 1.49 -22.00
CA LEU A 242 -2.99 2.53 -22.40
C LEU A 242 -2.34 3.45 -23.44
N PRO A 243 -2.42 3.14 -24.75
CA PRO A 243 -2.02 4.05 -25.80
C PRO A 243 -2.81 5.37 -25.68
N PRO A 244 -2.17 6.53 -25.47
CA PRO A 244 -2.89 7.78 -25.25
C PRO A 244 -3.77 8.19 -26.45
N THR A 245 -3.39 7.76 -27.66
CA THR A 245 -4.13 7.97 -28.91
C THR A 245 -5.51 7.32 -28.94
N ARG A 246 -5.76 6.32 -28.07
CA ARG A 246 -7.01 5.54 -28.06
C ARG A 246 -7.68 5.50 -26.69
N ASP A 247 -6.89 5.34 -25.61
CA ASP A 247 -7.41 4.85 -24.33
C ASP A 247 -7.48 5.94 -23.24
N THR A 248 -7.27 7.21 -23.59
CA THR A 248 -7.40 8.34 -22.63
C THR A 248 -8.80 8.42 -22.03
N ALA A 249 -9.85 8.34 -22.85
CA ALA A 249 -11.23 8.35 -22.37
C ALA A 249 -11.55 7.12 -21.51
N TYR A 250 -11.06 5.95 -21.93
CA TYR A 250 -11.22 4.70 -21.18
C TYR A 250 -10.64 4.80 -19.76
N LEU A 251 -9.45 5.39 -19.61
CA LEU A 251 -8.83 5.62 -18.31
C LEU A 251 -9.67 6.57 -17.45
N VAL A 252 -10.05 7.72 -18.02
CA VAL A 252 -10.81 8.76 -17.30
C VAL A 252 -12.16 8.23 -16.82
N ASP A 253 -12.90 7.54 -17.68
CA ASP A 253 -14.22 7.00 -17.36
C ASP A 253 -14.11 5.86 -16.34
N GLY A 254 -13.09 5.02 -16.45
CA GLY A 254 -12.81 3.94 -15.49
C GLY A 254 -12.51 4.47 -14.09
N LEU A 255 -11.64 5.47 -13.96
CA LEU A 255 -11.32 6.10 -12.69
C LEU A 255 -12.54 6.81 -12.07
N ARG A 256 -13.34 7.50 -12.88
CA ARG A 256 -14.60 8.12 -12.42
C ARG A 256 -15.62 7.08 -11.96
N ALA A 257 -15.75 5.97 -12.68
CA ALA A 257 -16.63 4.86 -12.29
C ALA A 257 -16.19 4.23 -10.96
N ALA A 258 -14.90 4.29 -10.63
CA ALA A 258 -14.37 3.90 -9.33
C ALA A 258 -14.48 4.99 -8.24
N GLY A 259 -15.13 6.12 -8.52
CA GLY A 259 -15.32 7.22 -7.57
C GLY A 259 -14.06 8.06 -7.32
N LEU A 260 -13.08 8.00 -8.22
CA LEU A 260 -11.81 8.70 -8.10
C LEU A 260 -11.78 9.95 -8.99
N ASP A 261 -11.01 10.95 -8.56
CA ASP A 261 -10.65 12.10 -9.40
C ASP A 261 -9.45 11.73 -10.30
N PRO A 262 -9.64 11.60 -11.63
CA PRO A 262 -8.57 11.18 -12.53
C PRO A 262 -7.33 12.08 -12.48
N THR A 263 -7.52 13.37 -12.20
CA THR A 263 -6.42 14.36 -12.16
C THR A 263 -5.49 14.19 -10.96
N ARG A 264 -5.88 13.33 -10.01
CA ARG A 264 -5.16 13.09 -8.76
C ARG A 264 -4.58 11.68 -8.67
N VAL A 265 -4.90 10.80 -9.62
CA VAL A 265 -4.39 9.43 -9.66
C VAL A 265 -3.05 9.41 -10.40
N PRO A 266 -1.94 9.02 -9.75
CA PRO A 266 -0.64 8.96 -10.40
C PRO A 266 -0.57 7.87 -11.47
N GLU A 267 0.03 8.21 -12.60
CA GLU A 267 0.47 7.28 -13.64
C GLU A 267 1.97 6.99 -13.45
N VAL A 268 2.31 5.74 -13.14
CA VAL A 268 3.67 5.22 -13.20
C VAL A 268 3.93 4.72 -14.61
N PHE A 269 4.77 5.43 -15.37
CA PHE A 269 5.10 5.08 -16.74
C PHE A 269 6.43 4.32 -16.79
N CYS A 270 6.40 3.06 -17.21
CA CYS A 270 7.58 2.25 -17.50
C CYS A 270 8.21 2.74 -18.81
N ASP A 271 9.24 3.56 -18.66
CA ASP A 271 9.93 4.28 -19.72
C ASP A 271 11.12 3.45 -20.21
N VAL A 272 11.05 3.03 -21.47
CA VAL A 272 12.08 2.22 -22.11
C VAL A 272 12.05 2.51 -23.62
N PRO A 273 13.19 2.46 -24.33
CA PRO A 273 13.19 2.55 -25.78
C PRO A 273 12.25 1.49 -26.41
N PRO A 274 11.37 1.87 -27.37
CA PRO A 274 10.43 0.95 -28.00
C PRO A 274 11.08 -0.32 -28.56
N GLU A 275 12.30 -0.20 -29.08
CA GLU A 275 13.07 -1.29 -29.69
C GLU A 275 13.43 -2.35 -28.64
N VAL A 276 13.84 -1.90 -27.44
CA VAL A 276 14.11 -2.77 -26.29
C VAL A 276 12.83 -3.41 -25.78
N ALA A 277 11.72 -2.67 -25.74
CA ALA A 277 10.42 -3.22 -25.36
C ALA A 277 9.96 -4.31 -26.33
N ARG A 278 10.11 -4.07 -27.64
CA ARG A 278 9.76 -5.02 -28.71
C ARG A 278 10.58 -6.30 -28.60
N GLU A 279 11.91 -6.17 -28.46
CA GLU A 279 12.81 -7.33 -28.30
C GLU A 279 12.37 -8.19 -27.12
N ARG A 280 12.07 -7.57 -25.97
CA ARG A 280 11.59 -8.28 -24.78
C ARG A 280 10.24 -8.97 -25.01
N ASP A 281 9.29 -8.33 -25.69
CA ASP A 281 7.98 -8.94 -26.00
C ASP A 281 8.13 -10.15 -26.93
N LEU A 282 8.98 -10.05 -27.96
CA LEU A 282 9.29 -11.14 -28.88
C LEU A 282 9.97 -12.31 -28.17
N VAL A 283 10.96 -12.04 -27.30
CA VAL A 283 11.63 -13.09 -26.50
C VAL A 283 10.64 -13.77 -25.56
N ARG A 284 9.76 -13.01 -24.91
CA ARG A 284 8.71 -13.57 -24.03
C ARG A 284 7.75 -14.47 -24.80
N ALA A 285 7.33 -14.05 -25.99
CA ALA A 285 6.48 -14.85 -26.86
C ALA A 285 7.16 -16.16 -27.30
N ALA A 286 8.45 -16.08 -27.70
CA ALA A 286 9.22 -17.25 -28.13
C ALA A 286 9.45 -18.29 -27.01
N ARG A 287 9.50 -17.85 -25.75
CA ARG A 287 9.64 -18.74 -24.58
C ARG A 287 8.35 -19.40 -24.12
N GLY A 288 7.21 -19.07 -24.71
CA GLY A 288 5.91 -19.59 -24.27
C GLY A 288 5.44 -19.02 -22.91
N GLU A 289 6.04 -17.92 -22.45
CA GLU A 289 5.67 -17.24 -21.19
C GLU A 289 4.41 -16.36 -21.33
N ARG A 290 3.69 -16.46 -22.46
CA ARG A 290 2.48 -15.70 -22.76
C ARG A 290 1.30 -16.65 -22.83
N HIS A 291 0.24 -16.31 -22.11
CA HIS A 291 -0.97 -17.12 -22.07
C HIS A 291 -1.64 -17.23 -23.46
N PRO A 292 -2.13 -18.42 -23.88
CA PRO A 292 -2.73 -18.66 -25.21
C PRO A 292 -3.93 -17.77 -25.56
N VAL A 293 -4.65 -17.26 -24.56
CA VAL A 293 -5.79 -16.33 -24.75
C VAL A 293 -5.40 -15.00 -25.41
N HIS A 294 -4.11 -14.64 -25.36
CA HIS A 294 -3.61 -13.45 -26.02
C HIS A 294 -3.30 -13.73 -27.48
N ARG A 295 -3.57 -12.75 -28.34
CA ARG A 295 -2.99 -12.77 -29.68
C ARG A 295 -1.46 -12.79 -29.55
N GLY A 296 -0.79 -13.32 -30.57
CA GLY A 296 0.67 -13.34 -30.67
C GLY A 296 1.30 -11.94 -30.52
N PRO A 297 2.63 -11.84 -30.61
CA PRO A 297 3.30 -10.54 -30.58
C PRO A 297 2.66 -9.59 -31.60
N VAL A 298 2.66 -8.30 -31.27
CA VAL A 298 2.14 -7.26 -32.18
C VAL A 298 2.89 -7.36 -33.50
N GLU A 299 2.14 -7.36 -34.62
CA GLU A 299 2.70 -7.43 -35.95
C GLU A 299 3.67 -6.26 -36.20
N GLU A 300 4.71 -6.50 -37.00
CA GLU A 300 5.78 -5.52 -37.20
C GLU A 300 5.28 -4.16 -37.71
N THR A 301 4.37 -4.18 -38.69
CA THR A 301 3.76 -2.96 -39.23
C THR A 301 2.94 -2.23 -38.17
N GLU A 302 2.10 -2.95 -37.42
CA GLU A 302 1.28 -2.36 -36.34
C GLU A 302 2.18 -1.77 -35.24
N TRP A 303 3.31 -2.42 -34.93
CA TRP A 303 4.28 -1.93 -33.97
C TRP A 303 4.83 -0.56 -34.36
N HIS A 304 5.36 -0.44 -35.58
CA HIS A 304 6.01 0.77 -36.05
C HIS A 304 5.02 1.91 -36.33
N GLU A 305 3.82 1.60 -36.83
CA GLU A 305 2.84 2.61 -37.22
C GLU A 305 1.99 3.11 -36.04
N SER A 306 1.74 2.29 -35.02
CA SER A 306 0.75 2.62 -33.98
C SER A 306 1.24 2.45 -32.55
N VAL A 307 2.02 1.41 -32.23
CA VAL A 307 2.39 1.10 -30.84
C VAL A 307 3.61 1.89 -30.38
N ALA A 308 4.71 1.86 -31.14
CA ALA A 308 5.92 2.61 -30.80
C ALA A 308 5.70 4.14 -30.80
N PRO A 309 4.96 4.74 -31.74
CA PRO A 309 4.65 6.17 -31.69
C PRO A 309 3.80 6.57 -30.46
N ALA A 310 3.07 5.62 -29.87
CA ALA A 310 2.26 5.85 -28.67
C ALA A 310 3.04 5.64 -27.35
N ALA A 311 4.37 5.48 -27.39
CA ALA A 311 5.25 5.22 -26.24
C ALA A 311 5.45 6.44 -25.33
N TYR A 312 4.36 7.03 -24.84
CA TYR A 312 4.36 8.14 -23.92
C TYR A 312 3.18 8.01 -22.93
N PRO A 313 3.27 8.61 -21.74
CA PRO A 313 2.22 8.54 -20.72
C PRO A 313 0.93 9.19 -21.20
N VAL A 314 -0.20 8.74 -20.65
CA VAL A 314 -1.52 9.34 -20.90
C VAL A 314 -1.59 10.75 -20.31
N GLY A 315 -1.02 10.96 -19.12
CA GLY A 315 -0.80 12.29 -18.55
C GLY A 315 -2.07 13.00 -18.02
N VAL A 316 -3.10 12.26 -17.63
CA VAL A 316 -4.32 12.82 -17.01
C VAL A 316 -4.06 13.33 -15.58
N GLY A 317 -3.29 12.57 -14.80
CA GLY A 317 -2.84 12.92 -13.46
C GLY A 317 -1.32 13.08 -13.38
N PRO A 318 -0.73 13.09 -12.17
CA PRO A 318 0.72 13.16 -11.99
C PRO A 318 1.43 11.98 -12.68
N VAL A 319 2.51 12.25 -13.40
CA VAL A 319 3.28 11.20 -14.08
C VAL A 319 4.59 10.95 -13.35
N LEU A 320 4.82 9.68 -13.01
CA LEU A 320 6.06 9.17 -12.43
C LEU A 320 6.75 8.27 -13.46
N ARG A 321 7.78 8.78 -14.13
CA ARG A 321 8.56 8.00 -15.11
C ARG A 321 9.58 7.11 -14.41
N VAL A 322 9.68 5.87 -14.86
CA VAL A 322 10.61 4.88 -14.34
C VAL A 322 11.39 4.30 -15.50
N ASP A 323 12.70 4.53 -15.54
CA ASP A 323 13.57 3.86 -16.50
C ASP A 323 13.60 2.35 -16.20
N THR A 324 13.07 1.57 -17.14
CA THR A 324 13.04 0.10 -17.07
C THR A 324 13.95 -0.55 -18.10
N SER A 325 14.86 0.22 -18.72
CA SER A 325 15.96 -0.34 -19.52
C SER A 325 16.83 -1.29 -18.69
N GLN A 326 16.91 -1.06 -17.39
CA GLN A 326 17.54 -1.92 -16.39
C GLN A 326 16.53 -2.42 -15.34
N SER A 327 16.94 -3.39 -14.53
CA SER A 327 16.13 -3.89 -13.41
C SER A 327 15.90 -2.79 -12.38
N VAL A 328 14.62 -2.54 -12.06
CA VAL A 328 14.24 -1.57 -11.01
C VAL A 328 14.63 -2.11 -9.63
N THR A 329 15.38 -1.35 -8.85
CA THR A 329 15.83 -1.72 -7.49
C THR A 329 14.71 -1.56 -6.45
N ASP A 330 14.84 -2.20 -5.28
CA ASP A 330 13.86 -2.04 -4.18
C ASP A 330 13.75 -0.59 -3.73
N ALA A 331 14.88 0.13 -3.63
CA ALA A 331 14.88 1.54 -3.29
C ALA A 331 14.09 2.42 -4.27
N GLN A 332 14.11 2.09 -5.56
CA GLN A 332 13.28 2.77 -6.56
C GLN A 332 11.79 2.47 -6.35
N VAL A 333 11.42 1.23 -6.02
CA VAL A 333 10.03 0.86 -5.71
C VAL A 333 9.53 1.60 -4.46
N CYS A 334 10.31 1.67 -3.39
CA CYS A 334 9.95 2.45 -2.18
C CYS A 334 9.76 3.93 -2.49
N ARG A 335 10.66 4.55 -3.29
CA ARG A 335 10.50 5.96 -3.70
C ARG A 335 9.23 6.21 -4.52
N LEU A 336 8.89 5.29 -5.41
CA LEU A 336 7.63 5.36 -6.17
C LEU A 336 6.42 5.27 -5.25
N ALA A 337 6.44 4.35 -4.29
CA ALA A 337 5.36 4.19 -3.32
C ALA A 337 5.14 5.45 -2.48
N LEU A 338 6.22 6.08 -2.00
CA LEU A 338 6.16 7.36 -1.28
C LEU A 338 5.57 8.47 -2.16
N ALA A 339 6.01 8.59 -3.41
CA ALA A 339 5.49 9.59 -4.35
C ALA A 339 3.99 9.41 -4.64
N ILE A 340 3.54 8.15 -4.78
CA ILE A 340 2.12 7.83 -4.98
C ILE A 340 1.28 8.24 -3.78
N ARG A 341 1.75 7.94 -2.57
CA ARG A 341 1.05 8.34 -1.33
C ARG A 341 0.97 9.86 -1.22
N ALA A 342 2.03 10.58 -1.59
CA ALA A 342 2.08 12.05 -1.53
C ALA A 342 1.11 12.71 -2.54
N ALA A 343 0.98 12.17 -3.74
CA ALA A 343 0.10 12.72 -4.78
C ALA A 343 -1.41 12.64 -4.41
N GLY A 344 -1.80 11.72 -3.52
CA GLY A 344 -3.17 11.58 -3.02
C GLY A 344 -3.63 12.64 -2.00
N THR A 345 -2.74 13.56 -1.59
CA THR A 345 -3.02 14.55 -0.53
C THR A 345 -3.41 15.91 -1.12
N PRO A 346 -4.58 16.50 -0.78
CA PRO A 346 -5.02 17.78 -1.33
C PRO A 346 -4.37 18.94 -0.56
N THR A 347 -3.88 19.91 -1.31
CA THR A 347 -3.41 21.20 -0.80
C THR A 347 -4.61 22.10 -0.49
N GLY A 348 -5.00 22.20 0.78
CA GLY A 348 -5.81 23.31 1.29
C GLY A 348 -7.07 22.96 2.08
N SER A 349 -7.06 23.27 3.37
CA SER A 349 -8.25 23.66 4.17
C SER A 349 -7.71 24.42 5.38
N ARG A 350 -7.82 25.75 5.45
CA ARG A 350 -8.94 26.53 6.03
C ARG A 350 -9.55 25.86 7.28
N TYR A 351 -9.64 26.65 8.35
CA TYR A 351 -10.41 26.49 9.60
C TYR A 351 -9.65 26.12 10.88
N SER A 352 -9.97 26.89 11.92
CA SER A 352 -9.49 26.87 13.31
C SER A 352 -10.51 26.22 14.24
N ALA A 353 -10.06 25.63 15.35
CA ALA A 353 -10.88 25.49 16.54
C ALA A 353 -10.02 25.56 17.82
N VAL A 354 -10.63 26.15 18.83
CA VAL A 354 -10.12 26.45 20.18
C VAL A 354 -10.20 25.19 21.05
N ILE A 355 -9.23 25.11 21.97
CA ILE A 355 -8.84 24.00 22.86
C ILE A 355 -9.99 23.46 23.71
#